data_AF-A0A951G1B1-F1
#
_entry.id   AF-A0A951G1B1-F1
#
_cell.length_a   1.000
_cell.length_b   1.000
_cell.length_c   1.000
_cell.angle_alpha   90.00
_cell.angle_beta   90.00
_cell.angle_gamma   90.00
#
_symmetry.space_group_name_H-M   'P 1'
#
loop_
_entity.id
_entity.type
_entity.pdbx_description
1 polymer ?
#
loop_
_entity_poly.entity_id
_entity_poly.type
_entity_poly.pdbx_seq_one_letter_code
_entity_poly.pdbx_strand_id
1 'polypeptide(L)'
;MTRHKIASREEWLAARTALLAREKEHTRIGDALARQRRALPWVALEKQYTLQTADGAKTLAELFDGRSQLLVYHFMFGPSYEAGCPVNSSIADSFDSVIPHLKARDVTLVAVSGAPI
;
A
#
# COMPACT_ATOMS: atom_id res chain seq x y z
N MET A 1 -36.28 1.79 -10.84
CA MET A 1 -35.44 0.71 -11.42
C MET A 1 -34.77 1.26 -12.67
N THR A 2 -33.45 1.43 -12.68
CA THR A 2 -32.72 1.88 -13.88
C THR A 2 -32.85 0.82 -14.97
N ARG A 3 -33.52 1.15 -16.07
CA ARG A 3 -33.69 0.25 -17.21
C ARG A 3 -32.42 0.25 -18.03
N HIS A 4 -31.64 -0.83 -17.93
CA HIS A 4 -30.42 -1.00 -18.72
C HIS A 4 -30.77 -1.25 -20.19
N LYS A 5 -30.01 -0.66 -21.12
CA LYS A 5 -30.11 -0.97 -22.55
C LYS A 5 -29.62 -2.40 -22.78
N ILE A 6 -30.49 -3.27 -23.29
CA ILE A 6 -30.12 -4.60 -23.79
C ILE A 6 -29.69 -4.42 -25.25
N ALA A 7 -28.53 -4.95 -25.61
CA ALA A 7 -27.94 -4.82 -26.95
C ALA A 7 -27.52 -6.19 -27.49
N SER A 8 -27.38 -6.28 -28.81
CA SER A 8 -26.77 -7.44 -29.46
C SER A 8 -25.28 -7.55 -29.12
N ARG A 9 -24.69 -8.71 -29.40
CA ARG A 9 -23.26 -8.95 -29.18
C ARG A 9 -22.37 -8.00 -29.99
N GLU A 10 -22.77 -7.68 -31.22
CA GLU A 10 -22.02 -6.79 -32.11
C GLU A 10 -22.04 -5.34 -31.61
N GLU A 11 -23.22 -4.83 -31.25
CA GLU A 11 -23.37 -3.49 -30.65
C GLU A 11 -22.57 -3.36 -29.35
N TRP A 12 -22.63 -4.40 -28.50
CA TRP A 12 -21.86 -4.44 -27.27
C TRP A 12 -20.35 -4.42 -27.54
N LEU A 13 -19.87 -5.20 -28.52
CA LEU A 13 -18.45 -5.27 -28.84
C LEU A 13 -17.93 -3.95 -29.39
N ALA A 14 -18.70 -3.28 -30.24
CA ALA A 14 -18.37 -1.95 -30.75
C ALA A 14 -18.26 -0.94 -29.60
N ALA A 15 -19.25 -0.90 -28.70
CA ALA A 15 -19.23 -0.02 -27.53
C ALA A 15 -18.07 -0.35 -26.58
N ARG A 16 -17.78 -1.64 -26.33
CA ARG A 16 -16.67 -2.07 -25.47
C ARG A 16 -15.32 -1.70 -26.06
N THR A 17 -15.14 -1.83 -27.37
CA THR A 17 -13.89 -1.46 -28.04
C THR A 17 -13.64 0.04 -27.96
N ALA A 18 -14.70 0.85 -28.12
CA ALA A 18 -14.61 2.29 -27.94
C ALA A 18 -14.25 2.68 -26.50
N LEU A 19 -14.85 2.01 -25.49
CA LEU A 19 -14.49 2.22 -24.08
C LEU A 19 -13.05 1.78 -23.79
N LEU A 20 -12.62 0.63 -24.31
CA LEU A 20 -11.28 0.09 -24.09
C LEU A 20 -10.18 1.06 -24.54
N ALA A 21 -10.42 1.85 -25.60
CA ALA A 21 -9.48 2.89 -26.00
C ALA A 21 -9.26 3.94 -24.88
N ARG A 22 -10.34 4.35 -24.21
CA ARG A 22 -10.27 5.30 -23.07
C ARG A 22 -9.64 4.65 -21.84
N GLU A 23 -9.98 3.40 -21.56
CA GLU A 23 -9.39 2.64 -20.44
C GLU A 23 -7.87 2.51 -20.61
N LYS A 24 -7.40 2.16 -21.82
CA LYS A 24 -5.96 2.09 -22.13
C LYS A 24 -5.27 3.43 -21.96
N GLU A 25 -5.93 4.52 -22.33
CA GLU A 25 -5.36 5.86 -22.14
C GLU A 25 -5.22 6.19 -20.64
N HIS A 26 -6.25 5.89 -19.84
CA HIS A 26 -6.17 6.05 -18.40
C HIS A 26 -5.02 5.22 -17.78
N THR A 27 -4.80 3.99 -18.25
CA THR A 27 -3.64 3.18 -17.83
C THR A 27 -2.32 3.88 -18.13
N ARG A 28 -2.12 4.41 -19.34
CA ARG A 28 -0.87 5.11 -19.71
C ARG A 28 -0.63 6.36 -18.88
N ILE A 29 -1.69 7.13 -18.61
CA ILE A 29 -1.63 8.29 -17.72
C ILE A 29 -1.23 7.86 -16.31
N GLY A 30 -1.83 6.78 -15.79
CA GLY A 30 -1.45 6.18 -14.51
C GLY A 30 0.03 5.80 -14.46
N ASP A 31 0.54 5.16 -15.50
CA ASP A 31 1.95 4.79 -15.61
C ASP A 31 2.88 6.02 -15.64
N ALA A 32 2.49 7.07 -16.36
CA ALA A 32 3.23 8.32 -16.42
C ALA A 32 3.26 9.02 -15.05
N LEU A 33 2.13 9.10 -14.35
CA LEU A 33 2.05 9.64 -12.99
C LEU A 33 2.89 8.81 -12.01
N ALA A 34 2.86 7.48 -12.11
CA ALA A 34 3.66 6.61 -11.26
C ALA A 34 5.17 6.83 -11.49
N ARG A 35 5.60 7.04 -12.75
CA ARG A 35 6.99 7.44 -13.05
C ARG A 35 7.34 8.79 -12.43
N GLN A 36 6.48 9.79 -12.57
CA GLN A 36 6.70 11.12 -11.99
C GLN A 36 6.80 11.07 -10.46
N ARG A 37 5.94 10.31 -9.78
CA ARG A 37 6.00 10.13 -8.32
C ARG A 37 7.31 9.50 -7.86
N ARG A 38 7.82 8.50 -8.57
CA ARG A 38 9.12 7.87 -8.27
C ARG A 38 10.32 8.78 -8.54
N ALA A 39 10.15 9.76 -9.43
CA ALA A 39 11.17 10.74 -9.76
C ALA A 39 11.15 11.99 -8.86
N LEU A 40 10.22 12.07 -7.89
CA LEU A 40 10.20 13.16 -6.92
C LEU A 40 11.54 13.20 -6.15
N PRO A 41 12.07 14.41 -5.85
CA PRO A 41 13.28 14.54 -5.06
C PRO A 41 13.15 13.85 -3.70
N TRP A 42 14.25 13.28 -3.26
CA TRP A 42 14.32 12.61 -1.97
C TRP A 42 14.54 13.64 -0.88
N VAL A 43 13.87 13.44 0.26
CA VAL A 43 14.08 14.26 1.46
C VAL A 43 14.97 13.49 2.41
N ALA A 44 16.12 14.05 2.75
CA ALA A 44 16.99 13.48 3.78
C ALA A 44 16.30 13.57 5.14
N LEU A 45 16.22 12.44 5.85
CA LEU A 45 15.76 12.41 7.22
C LEU A 45 16.97 12.59 8.15
N GLU A 46 17.21 13.83 8.57
CA GLU A 46 18.33 14.16 9.45
C GLU A 46 18.03 13.84 10.92
N LYS A 47 16.75 13.83 11.30
CA LYS A 47 16.34 13.52 12.66
C LYS A 47 16.55 12.04 12.95
N GLN A 48 17.24 11.75 14.05
CA GLN A 48 17.28 10.40 14.61
C GLN A 48 15.92 10.08 15.24
N TYR A 49 15.17 9.18 14.63
CA TYR A 49 13.89 8.69 15.14
C TYR A 49 14.12 7.45 16.00
N THR A 50 13.56 7.45 17.21
CA THR A 50 13.49 6.28 18.09
C THR A 50 12.02 5.88 18.25
N LEU A 51 11.73 4.60 18.07
CA LEU A 51 10.41 4.01 18.12
C LEU A 51 10.37 2.93 19.20
N GLN A 52 9.23 2.81 19.87
CA GLN A 52 8.97 1.71 20.79
C GLN A 52 8.59 0.47 19.99
N THR A 53 9.18 -0.67 20.29
CA THR A 53 8.87 -1.96 19.67
C THR A 53 8.73 -3.03 20.76
N ALA A 54 8.18 -4.19 20.41
CA ALA A 54 8.04 -5.30 21.36
C ALA A 54 9.40 -5.77 21.93
N ASP A 55 10.50 -5.58 21.20
CA ASP A 55 11.86 -5.91 21.66
C ASP A 55 12.57 -4.73 22.37
N GLY A 56 11.82 -3.68 22.73
CA GLY A 56 12.36 -2.43 23.27
C GLY A 56 12.52 -1.33 22.23
N ALA A 57 13.19 -0.24 22.61
CA ALA A 57 13.38 0.92 21.75
C ALA A 57 14.34 0.62 20.59
N LYS A 58 13.95 0.98 19.36
CA LYS A 58 14.80 0.87 18.15
C LYS A 58 14.83 2.19 17.39
N THR A 59 15.95 2.50 16.76
CA THR A 59 16.06 3.60 15.81
C THR A 59 15.38 3.26 14.49
N LEU A 60 15.02 4.27 13.69
CA LEU A 60 14.45 4.05 12.35
C LEU A 60 15.38 3.22 11.45
N ALA A 61 16.70 3.40 11.57
CA ALA A 61 17.68 2.62 10.80
C ALA A 61 17.69 1.14 11.20
N GLU A 62 17.56 0.84 12.50
CA GLU A 62 17.49 -0.55 12.98
C GLU A 62 16.22 -1.28 12.51
N LEU A 63 15.12 -0.57 12.24
CA LEU A 63 13.90 -1.18 11.69
C LEU A 63 14.10 -1.78 10.29
N PHE A 64 15.16 -1.42 9.57
CA PHE A 64 15.48 -2.02 8.27
C PHE A 64 15.91 -3.48 8.40
N ASP A 65 16.35 -3.95 9.58
CA ASP A 65 16.74 -5.34 9.83
C ASP A 65 17.70 -5.90 8.75
N GLY A 66 18.74 -5.10 8.46
CA GLY A 66 19.80 -5.44 7.50
C GLY A 66 19.44 -5.31 6.01
N ARG A 67 18.24 -4.84 5.66
CA ARG A 67 17.80 -4.65 4.26
C ARG A 67 17.92 -3.21 3.78
N SER A 68 17.90 -2.98 2.47
CA SER A 68 17.96 -1.63 1.90
C SER A 68 16.64 -0.86 1.91
N GLN A 69 15.51 -1.54 2.11
CA GLN A 69 14.18 -0.94 2.03
C GLN A 69 13.31 -1.27 3.25
N LEU A 70 12.58 -0.25 3.72
CA LEU A 70 11.59 -0.36 4.78
C LEU A 70 10.21 0.02 4.23
N LEU A 71 9.26 -0.92 4.33
CA LEU A 71 7.84 -0.69 4.07
C LEU A 71 7.12 -0.51 5.40
N VAL A 72 6.50 0.65 5.59
CA VAL A 72 5.76 0.97 6.81
C VAL A 72 4.26 0.92 6.53
N TYR A 73 3.55 0.05 7.25
CA TYR A 73 2.10 0.00 7.25
C TYR A 73 1.54 0.73 8.48
N HIS A 74 0.70 1.74 8.28
CA HIS A 74 0.03 2.41 9.39
C HIS A 74 -1.21 1.63 9.82
N PHE A 75 -1.07 0.88 10.92
CA PHE A 75 -2.16 0.15 11.54
C PHE A 75 -2.94 1.11 12.46
N MET A 76 -4.08 1.58 11.98
CA MET A 76 -4.98 2.46 12.74
C MET A 76 -5.42 1.80 14.06
N PHE A 77 -4.97 2.44 15.14
CA PHE A 77 -5.39 2.19 16.51
C PHE A 77 -5.58 3.57 17.15
N GLY A 78 -6.80 4.10 17.09
CA GLY A 78 -7.10 5.45 17.56
C GLY A 78 -7.08 5.56 19.11
N PRO A 79 -7.00 6.77 19.68
CA PRO A 79 -6.92 6.95 21.14
C PRO A 79 -8.10 6.35 21.93
N SER A 80 -9.28 6.26 21.32
CA SER A 80 -10.48 5.69 21.92
C SER A 80 -10.73 4.22 21.52
N TYR A 81 -9.78 3.59 20.83
CA TYR A 81 -9.98 2.25 20.30
C TYR A 81 -9.58 1.22 21.37
N GLU A 82 -10.45 0.24 21.61
CA GLU A 82 -10.14 -0.91 22.47
C GLU A 82 -9.48 -2.06 21.67
N ALA A 83 -9.63 -2.04 20.33
CA ALA A 83 -9.07 -3.01 19.42
C ALA A 83 -8.66 -2.35 18.09
N GLY A 84 -7.86 -3.05 17.29
CA GLY A 84 -7.46 -2.59 15.96
C GLY A 84 -8.64 -2.32 15.02
N CYS A 85 -8.45 -1.38 14.09
CA CYS A 85 -9.44 -1.14 13.03
C CYS A 85 -9.72 -2.46 12.26
N PRO A 86 -11.00 -2.88 12.10
CA PRO A 86 -11.32 -4.18 11.49
C PRO A 86 -10.72 -4.40 10.09
N VAL A 87 -10.66 -3.36 9.27
CA VAL A 87 -10.06 -3.42 7.92
C VAL A 87 -8.55 -3.63 8.01
N ASN A 88 -7.88 -2.95 8.93
CA ASN A 88 -6.44 -3.14 9.11
C ASN A 88 -6.12 -4.51 9.71
N SER A 89 -6.94 -5.00 10.65
CA SER A 89 -6.81 -6.36 11.18
C SER A 89 -6.92 -7.39 10.06
N SER A 90 -7.95 -7.27 9.20
CA SER A 90 -8.11 -8.15 8.04
C SER A 90 -6.93 -8.10 7.06
N ILE A 91 -6.28 -6.94 6.91
CA ILE A 91 -5.06 -6.82 6.09
C ILE A 91 -3.86 -7.48 6.80
N ALA A 92 -3.72 -7.26 8.11
CA ALA A 92 -2.61 -7.80 8.90
C ALA A 92 -2.61 -9.34 8.93
N ASP A 93 -3.78 -9.98 8.86
CA ASP A 93 -3.92 -11.45 8.71
C ASP A 93 -3.14 -12.01 7.51
N SER A 94 -2.85 -11.17 6.50
CA SER A 94 -2.11 -11.57 5.30
C SER A 94 -0.59 -11.37 5.40
N PHE A 95 -0.08 -10.66 6.42
CA PHE A 95 1.33 -10.24 6.47
C PHE A 95 2.30 -11.41 6.50
N ASP A 96 2.05 -12.42 7.33
CA ASP A 96 2.95 -13.57 7.50
C ASP A 96 3.22 -14.28 6.17
N SER A 97 2.21 -14.38 5.31
CA SER A 97 2.34 -15.00 3.98
C SER A 97 3.18 -14.17 3.00
N VAL A 98 3.17 -12.84 3.14
CA VAL A 98 3.84 -11.90 2.22
C VAL A 98 5.28 -11.61 2.65
N ILE A 99 5.58 -11.65 3.96
CA ILE A 99 6.89 -11.32 4.52
C ILE A 99 8.05 -12.06 3.83
N PRO A 100 8.01 -13.39 3.57
CA PRO A 100 9.10 -14.08 2.87
C PRO A 100 9.39 -13.51 1.48
N HIS A 101 8.35 -13.10 0.75
CA HIS A 101 8.50 -12.53 -0.59
C HIS A 101 9.07 -11.12 -0.57
N LEU A 102 8.78 -10.34 0.47
CA LEU A 102 9.38 -9.03 0.71
C LEU A 102 10.86 -9.16 1.09
N LYS A 103 11.18 -10.06 2.02
CA LYS A 103 12.57 -10.34 2.42
C LYS A 103 13.42 -10.79 1.23
N ALA A 104 12.87 -11.62 0.34
CA ALA A 104 13.53 -12.05 -0.90
C ALA A 104 13.80 -10.90 -1.90
N ARG A 105 13.19 -9.73 -1.71
CA ARG A 105 13.37 -8.50 -2.50
C ARG A 105 14.08 -7.40 -1.72
N ASP A 106 14.74 -7.78 -0.63
CA ASP A 106 15.49 -6.87 0.24
C ASP A 106 14.61 -5.77 0.87
N VAL A 107 13.42 -6.17 1.34
CA VAL A 107 12.44 -5.29 2.00
C VAL A 107 12.07 -5.84 3.38
N THR A 108 12.09 -4.97 4.40
CA THR A 108 11.46 -5.23 5.71
C THR A 108 10.07 -4.59 5.76
N LEU A 109 9.06 -5.31 6.23
CA LEU A 109 7.73 -4.77 6.54
C LEU A 109 7.61 -4.55 8.04
N VAL A 110 7.16 -3.37 8.44
CA VAL A 110 6.76 -3.06 9.82
C VAL A 110 5.35 -2.47 9.84
N ALA A 111 4.58 -2.82 10.87
CA ALA A 111 3.35 -2.14 11.20
C ALA A 111 3.60 -1.14 12.33
N VAL A 112 3.07 0.07 12.20
CA VAL A 112 3.13 1.12 13.23
C VAL A 112 1.73 1.52 13.64
N SER A 113 1.51 1.73 14.94
CA SER A 113 0.23 2.15 15.49
C SER A 113 0.43 2.99 16.76
N GLY A 114 -0.65 3.62 17.24
CA GLY A 114 -0.70 4.23 18.58
C GLY A 114 -1.09 3.25 19.68
N ALA A 115 -1.06 1.93 19.41
CA ALA A 115 -1.39 0.93 20.42
C ALA A 115 -0.31 0.88 21.51
N PRO A 116 -0.67 0.50 22.75
CA PRO A 116 0.32 0.20 23.77
C PRO A 116 1.22 -0.98 23.34
N ILE A 117 2.50 -0.92 23.69
CA ILE A 117 3.48 -2.01 23.55
C ILE A 117 3.38 -2.94 24.75
#